data_AF-A0A535VXK1-F1
#
_entry.id   AF-A0A535VXK1-F1
#
_cell.length_a   1.000
_cell.length_b   1.000
_cell.length_c   1.000
_cell.angle_alpha   90.00
_cell.angle_beta   90.00
_cell.angle_gamma   90.00
#
_symmetry.space_group_name_H-M   'P 1'
#
loop_
_entity.id
_entity.type
_entity.pdbx_description
1 polymer ?
#
loop_
_entity_poly.entity_id
_entity_poly.type
_entity_poly.pdbx_seq_one_letter_code
_entity_poly.pdbx_strand_id
1 'polypeptide(L)'
;MKSDFSKVGMELALSEAPFNTVITDSFGGSSVADMDYWGGGWIFAPDYYPTGDEIFSTGAGSNGGAYSNPTNDANTAATTTSSDVNTLYAYQDFLAKDLPVIWLPTFPAQLSMVKKTLHGWDPQDPLLQLNPETWYFTAS
;
A
#
# COMPACT_ATOMS: atom_id res chain seq x y z
N MET A 1 -4.50 17.78 -4.54
CA MET A 1 -5.75 17.01 -4.76
C MET A 1 -7.00 17.88 -4.76
N LYS A 2 -7.55 18.38 -3.63
CA LYS A 2 -8.79 19.21 -3.66
C LYS A 2 -8.73 20.39 -4.64
N SER A 3 -7.63 21.16 -4.62
CA SER A 3 -7.41 22.27 -5.55
C SER A 3 -7.24 21.84 -7.02
N ASP A 4 -6.90 20.59 -7.30
CA ASP A 4 -6.71 20.09 -8.66
C ASP A 4 -8.03 19.56 -9.23
N PHE A 5 -8.80 18.84 -8.39
CA PHE A 5 -10.15 18.39 -8.71
C PHE A 5 -11.07 19.58 -9.03
N SER A 6 -10.94 20.69 -8.30
CA SER A 6 -11.75 21.88 -8.56
C SER A 6 -11.48 22.51 -9.93
N LYS A 7 -10.28 22.35 -10.50
CA LYS A 7 -9.94 22.89 -11.84
C LYS A 7 -10.72 22.19 -12.96
N VAL A 8 -11.20 20.98 -12.70
CA VAL A 8 -12.04 20.19 -13.63
C VAL A 8 -13.51 20.14 -13.18
N GLY A 9 -13.91 21.02 -12.25
CA GLY A 9 -15.29 21.13 -11.79
C GLY A 9 -15.73 20.06 -10.79
N MET A 10 -14.79 19.29 -10.23
CA MET A 10 -15.08 18.33 -9.16
C MET A 10 -14.87 18.97 -7.78
N GLU A 11 -15.87 18.85 -6.91
CA GLU A 11 -15.75 19.27 -5.52
C GLU A 11 -15.38 18.06 -4.65
N LEU A 12 -14.29 18.19 -3.89
CA LEU A 12 -13.89 17.20 -2.88
C LEU A 12 -14.31 17.68 -1.48
N ALA A 13 -15.30 17.00 -0.90
CA ALA A 13 -15.68 17.16 0.49
C ALA A 13 -14.77 16.31 1.38
N LEU A 14 -14.07 16.94 2.33
CA LEU A 14 -13.15 16.25 3.22
C LEU A 14 -13.81 16.01 4.57
N SER A 15 -13.66 14.81 5.08
CA SER A 15 -14.05 14.42 6.43
C SER A 15 -12.88 13.67 7.08
N GLU A 16 -12.68 13.89 8.37
CA GLU A 16 -11.59 13.27 9.13
C GLU A 16 -12.17 12.35 10.21
N ALA A 17 -11.53 11.21 10.40
CA ALA A 17 -11.84 10.25 11.45
C ALA A 17 -10.56 9.58 11.95
N PRO A 18 -10.56 8.94 13.14
CA PRO A 18 -9.43 8.15 13.61
C PRO A 18 -9.07 7.04 12.62
N PHE A 19 -7.79 6.68 12.55
CA PHE A 19 -7.27 5.63 11.66
C PHE A 19 -8.13 4.35 11.63
N ASN A 20 -8.47 3.82 12.82
CA ASN A 20 -9.27 2.60 12.94
C ASN A 20 -10.67 2.75 12.33
N THR A 21 -11.25 3.96 12.36
CA THR A 21 -12.55 4.23 11.75
C THR A 21 -12.43 4.24 10.23
N VAL A 22 -11.44 4.95 9.69
CA VAL A 22 -11.21 5.01 8.23
C VAL A 22 -10.94 3.63 7.67
N ILE A 23 -10.03 2.85 8.28
CA ILE A 23 -9.69 1.52 7.76
C ILE A 23 -10.87 0.55 7.89
N THR A 24 -11.67 0.63 8.96
CA THR A 24 -12.87 -0.22 9.09
C THR A 24 -13.89 0.10 8.01
N ASP A 25 -14.04 1.36 7.65
CA ASP A 25 -14.94 1.78 6.56
C ASP A 25 -14.43 1.28 5.21
N SER A 26 -13.14 1.48 4.90
CA SER A 26 -12.52 1.05 3.66
C SER A 26 -12.68 -0.44 3.39
N PHE A 27 -12.44 -1.29 4.38
CA PHE A 27 -12.54 -2.74 4.20
C PHE A 27 -13.91 -3.31 4.57
N GLY A 28 -14.81 -2.49 5.09
CA GLY A 28 -16.18 -2.86 5.46
C GLY A 28 -17.20 -2.68 4.34
N GLY A 29 -16.78 -2.17 3.17
CA GLY A 29 -17.68 -1.80 2.08
C GLY A 29 -18.36 -0.46 2.35
N SER A 30 -17.55 0.61 2.42
CA SER A 30 -18.01 1.97 2.71
C SER A 30 -19.24 2.36 1.90
N SER A 31 -20.21 2.97 2.58
CA SER A 31 -21.36 3.64 1.96
C SER A 31 -21.39 5.15 2.25
N VAL A 32 -20.35 5.65 2.91
CA VAL A 32 -20.29 7.02 3.43
C VAL A 32 -19.19 7.86 2.78
N ALA A 33 -18.19 7.23 2.15
CA ALA A 33 -17.11 7.89 1.45
C ALA A 33 -16.94 7.34 0.02
N ASP A 34 -16.67 8.22 -0.93
CA ASP A 34 -16.27 7.83 -2.29
C ASP A 34 -14.79 7.40 -2.36
N MET A 35 -13.98 7.87 -1.40
CA MET A 35 -12.55 7.61 -1.30
C MET A 35 -12.10 7.63 0.15
N ASP A 36 -11.29 6.65 0.54
CA ASP A 36 -10.65 6.60 1.84
C ASP A 36 -9.13 6.78 1.76
N TYR A 37 -8.57 7.42 2.79
CA TYR A 37 -7.14 7.61 2.93
C TYR A 37 -6.72 7.54 4.39
N TRP A 38 -6.00 6.47 4.75
CA TRP A 38 -5.47 6.24 6.11
C TRP A 38 -3.98 6.57 6.27
N GLY A 39 -3.34 7.13 5.24
CA GLY A 39 -1.96 7.62 5.29
C GLY A 39 -0.85 6.55 5.22
N GLY A 40 -1.18 5.27 5.38
CA GLY A 40 -0.20 4.18 5.39
C GLY A 40 -0.06 3.42 4.06
N GLY A 41 -1.08 3.47 3.19
CA GLY A 41 -1.11 2.67 1.97
C GLY A 41 -1.13 1.16 2.26
N TRP A 42 -0.64 0.38 1.31
CA TRP A 42 -0.49 -1.07 1.40
C TRP A 42 0.89 -1.48 0.88
N ILE A 43 1.48 -2.52 1.47
CA ILE A 43 2.79 -3.07 1.09
C ILE A 43 2.67 -4.57 0.87
N PHE A 44 3.52 -5.13 0.00
CA PHE A 44 3.66 -6.58 -0.18
C PHE A 44 4.33 -7.17 1.06
N ALA A 45 3.57 -7.46 2.11
CA ALA A 45 4.02 -8.12 3.33
C ALA A 45 2.82 -8.79 4.04
N PRO A 46 2.97 -10.02 4.58
CA PRO A 46 4.20 -10.82 4.65
C PRO A 46 4.58 -11.49 3.33
N ASP A 47 3.69 -11.51 2.35
CA ASP A 47 3.93 -12.09 1.03
C ASP A 47 4.62 -11.07 0.11
N TYR A 48 5.96 -11.13 0.11
CA TYR A 48 6.82 -10.11 -0.52
C TYR A 48 6.86 -10.17 -2.05
N TYR A 49 6.36 -11.23 -2.67
CA TYR A 49 6.36 -11.34 -4.13
C TYR A 49 5.17 -10.54 -4.70
N PRO A 50 5.37 -9.62 -5.66
CA PRO A 50 4.39 -8.58 -5.97
C PRO A 50 3.28 -9.05 -6.93
N THR A 51 2.57 -10.11 -6.55
CA THR A 51 1.55 -10.78 -7.38
C THR A 51 0.25 -9.98 -7.51
N GLY A 52 -0.06 -9.17 -6.50
CA GLY A 52 -1.22 -8.27 -6.50
C GLY A 52 -2.57 -8.96 -6.24
N ASP A 53 -2.59 -10.28 -6.12
CA ASP A 53 -3.79 -11.07 -5.89
C ASP A 53 -4.43 -10.81 -4.52
N GLU A 54 -3.64 -10.42 -3.53
CA GLU A 54 -4.15 -10.10 -2.19
C GLU A 54 -4.86 -8.74 -2.09
N ILE A 55 -4.68 -7.86 -3.08
CA ILE A 55 -5.16 -6.47 -3.06
C ILE A 55 -6.05 -6.10 -4.26
N PHE A 56 -5.80 -6.62 -5.46
CA PHE A 56 -6.51 -6.22 -6.68
C PHE A 56 -7.18 -7.37 -7.45
N SER A 57 -7.22 -8.58 -6.89
CA SER A 57 -8.18 -9.59 -7.36
C SER A 57 -9.58 -9.32 -6.81
N THR A 58 -10.59 -9.70 -7.58
CA THR A 58 -11.97 -9.71 -7.14
C THR A 58 -12.11 -10.53 -5.85
N GLY A 59 -12.63 -9.91 -4.79
CA GLY A 59 -12.86 -10.57 -3.49
C GLY A 59 -11.61 -10.77 -2.62
N ALA A 60 -10.47 -10.19 -2.99
CA ALA A 60 -9.27 -10.25 -2.18
C ALA A 60 -9.43 -9.54 -0.83
N GLY A 61 -8.77 -10.05 0.22
CA GLY A 61 -8.93 -9.54 1.58
C GLY A 61 -8.47 -8.09 1.79
N SER A 62 -7.47 -7.65 1.03
CA SER A 62 -6.98 -6.26 1.05
C SER A 62 -7.61 -5.39 -0.06
N ASN A 63 -8.69 -5.83 -0.69
CA ASN A 63 -9.41 -5.08 -1.70
C ASN A 63 -10.51 -4.20 -1.08
N GLY A 64 -10.11 -3.15 -0.35
CA GLY A 64 -11.06 -2.24 0.31
C GLY A 64 -11.98 -1.50 -0.67
N GLY A 65 -11.49 -1.19 -1.87
CA GLY A 65 -12.29 -0.52 -2.91
C GLY A 65 -13.33 -1.41 -3.60
N ALA A 66 -13.45 -2.69 -3.21
CA ALA A 66 -14.29 -3.68 -3.88
C ALA A 66 -14.06 -3.75 -5.40
N TYR A 67 -12.82 -3.50 -5.83
CA TYR A 67 -12.42 -3.52 -7.23
C TYR A 67 -12.65 -4.90 -7.84
N SER A 68 -13.24 -4.95 -9.04
CA SER A 68 -13.48 -6.21 -9.74
C SER A 68 -13.34 -6.00 -11.25
N ASN A 69 -12.36 -6.68 -11.84
CA ASN A 69 -12.11 -6.61 -13.28
C ASN A 69 -11.57 -7.97 -13.75
N PRO A 70 -12.30 -8.71 -14.62
CA PRO A 70 -11.90 -10.04 -15.05
C PRO A 70 -10.55 -10.05 -15.80
N THR A 71 -10.16 -8.93 -16.43
CA THR A 71 -8.84 -8.81 -17.07
C THR A 71 -7.74 -8.76 -16.02
N ASN A 72 -7.92 -7.99 -14.95
CA ASN A 72 -6.94 -7.92 -13.87
C ASN A 72 -6.90 -9.20 -13.04
N ASP A 73 -8.04 -9.88 -12.87
CA ASP A 73 -8.11 -11.19 -12.21
C ASP A 73 -7.26 -12.22 -12.97
N ALA A 74 -7.31 -12.23 -14.31
CA ALA A 74 -6.45 -13.08 -15.12
C ALA A 74 -4.96 -12.70 -15.00
N ASN A 75 -4.65 -11.40 -14.97
CA ASN A 75 -3.27 -10.93 -14.81
C ASN A 75 -2.68 -11.33 -13.46
N THR A 76 -3.39 -11.04 -12.36
CA THR A 76 -2.97 -11.39 -10.99
C THR A 76 -2.83 -12.91 -10.84
N ALA A 77 -3.77 -13.72 -11.36
CA ALA A 77 -3.64 -15.18 -11.35
C ALA A 77 -2.42 -15.72 -12.14
N ALA A 78 -2.01 -15.04 -13.22
CA ALA A 78 -0.80 -15.42 -13.94
C ALA A 78 0.46 -15.16 -13.11
N THR A 79 0.49 -14.09 -12.31
CA THR A 79 1.64 -13.77 -11.44
C THR A 79 1.89 -14.79 -10.34
N THR A 80 0.85 -15.49 -9.86
CA THR A 80 0.96 -16.47 -8.76
C THR A 80 1.45 -17.84 -9.23
N THR A 81 1.39 -18.11 -10.54
CA THR A 81 1.70 -19.42 -11.12
C THR A 81 2.90 -19.41 -12.08
N SER A 82 3.30 -18.22 -12.55
CA SER A 82 4.42 -18.04 -13.47
C SER A 82 5.68 -17.53 -12.77
N SER A 83 6.84 -17.98 -13.24
CA SER A 83 8.14 -17.41 -12.87
C SER A 83 8.67 -16.39 -13.90
N ASP A 84 7.92 -16.12 -14.97
CA ASP A 84 8.26 -15.10 -15.96
C ASP A 84 7.90 -13.70 -15.44
N VAL A 85 8.91 -12.83 -15.28
CA VAL A 85 8.74 -11.43 -14.85
C VAL A 85 7.76 -10.65 -15.73
N ASN A 86 7.56 -11.05 -16.99
CA ASN A 86 6.61 -10.40 -17.88
C ASN A 86 5.15 -10.50 -17.38
N THR A 87 4.80 -11.50 -16.57
CA THR A 87 3.45 -11.56 -15.97
C THR A 87 3.25 -10.44 -14.96
N LEU A 88 4.29 -10.08 -14.20
CA LEU A 88 4.27 -8.95 -13.28
C LEU A 88 4.12 -7.63 -14.04
N TYR A 89 4.85 -7.47 -15.16
CA TYR A 89 4.72 -6.27 -15.99
C TYR A 89 3.34 -6.14 -16.62
N ALA A 90 2.75 -7.23 -17.12
CA ALA A 90 1.39 -7.21 -17.67
C ALA A 90 0.36 -6.75 -16.62
N TYR A 91 0.46 -7.26 -15.40
CA TYR A 91 -0.35 -6.84 -14.26
C TYR A 91 -0.15 -5.35 -13.91
N GLN A 92 1.10 -4.92 -13.71
CA GLN A 92 1.43 -3.54 -13.35
C GLN A 92 0.99 -2.54 -14.43
N ASP A 93 1.27 -2.82 -15.70
CA ASP A 93 0.96 -1.94 -16.83
C ASP A 93 -0.56 -1.82 -17.07
N PHE A 94 -1.32 -2.86 -16.74
CA PHE A 94 -2.78 -2.81 -16.77
C PHE A 94 -3.32 -1.88 -15.67
N LEU A 95 -2.91 -2.08 -14.41
CA LEU A 95 -3.37 -1.25 -13.30
C LEU A 95 -2.93 0.21 -13.38
N ALA A 96 -1.81 0.49 -14.03
CA ALA A 96 -1.36 1.85 -14.32
C ALA A 96 -2.36 2.65 -15.19
N LYS A 97 -3.25 1.95 -15.91
CA LYS A 97 -4.28 2.55 -16.78
C LYS A 97 -5.68 2.40 -16.22
N ASP A 98 -5.99 1.25 -15.62
CA ASP A 98 -7.32 0.98 -15.06
C ASP A 98 -7.59 1.78 -13.77
N LEU A 99 -6.52 2.10 -13.01
CA LEU A 99 -6.52 3.02 -11.86
C LEU A 99 -7.60 2.68 -10.80
N PRO A 100 -7.57 1.49 -10.17
CA PRO A 100 -8.48 1.15 -9.07
C PRO A 100 -8.28 2.03 -7.83
N VAL A 101 -7.12 2.68 -7.73
CA VAL A 101 -6.75 3.63 -6.68
C VAL A 101 -6.01 4.81 -7.30
N ILE A 102 -5.93 5.91 -6.55
CA ILE A 102 -5.02 7.00 -6.90
C ILE A 102 -3.64 6.71 -6.32
N TRP A 103 -2.67 6.46 -7.20
CA TRP A 103 -1.27 6.25 -6.80
C TRP A 103 -0.67 7.53 -6.23
N LEU A 104 -0.22 7.46 -4.98
CA LEU A 104 0.50 8.54 -4.31
C LEU A 104 1.98 8.14 -4.13
N PRO A 105 2.92 9.12 -4.12
CA PRO A 105 4.32 8.83 -3.84
C PRO A 105 4.49 8.14 -2.49
N THR A 106 5.39 7.16 -2.43
CA THR A 106 5.81 6.56 -1.15
C THR A 106 6.50 7.61 -0.29
N PHE A 107 5.98 7.84 0.92
CA PHE A 107 6.60 8.76 1.88
C PHE A 107 7.76 8.08 2.62
N PRO A 108 8.74 8.84 3.16
CA PRO A 108 9.75 8.28 4.04
C PRO A 108 9.08 7.56 5.21
N ALA A 109 9.23 6.24 5.27
CA ALA A 109 8.48 5.39 6.20
C ALA A 109 8.95 5.57 7.66
N GLN A 110 10.20 6.01 7.86
CA GLN A 110 10.77 6.20 9.19
C GLN A 110 11.83 7.31 9.21
N LEU A 111 11.82 8.09 10.29
CA LEU A 111 12.93 8.93 10.73
C LEU A 111 13.33 8.49 12.14
N SER A 112 14.54 7.96 12.29
CA SER A 112 15.00 7.43 13.58
C SER A 112 16.05 8.33 14.22
N MET A 113 15.85 8.65 15.49
CA MET A 113 16.88 9.26 16.33
C MET A 113 17.51 8.16 17.18
N VAL A 114 18.77 7.84 16.90
CA VAL A 114 19.46 6.73 17.55
C VAL A 114 20.63 7.26 18.38
N LYS A 115 20.78 6.72 19.61
CA LYS A 115 21.91 7.08 20.49
C LYS A 115 23.22 6.66 19.82
N LYS A 116 24.24 7.54 19.80
CA LYS A 116 25.54 7.29 19.15
C LYS A 116 26.25 6.00 19.62
N THR A 117 25.98 5.56 20.83
CA THR A 117 26.57 4.35 21.41
C THR A 117 25.79 3.08 21.09
N LEU A 118 24.62 3.17 20.43
CA LEU A 118 23.84 2.03 19.99
C LEU A 118 24.21 1.70 18.54
N HIS A 119 24.67 0.47 18.32
CA HIS A 119 25.10 -0.05 17.02
C HIS A 119 24.26 -1.25 16.63
N GLY A 120 24.40 -1.72 15.39
CA GLY A 120 23.64 -2.85 14.83
C GLY A 120 22.22 -2.50 14.36
N TRP A 121 21.74 -1.28 14.62
CA TRP A 121 20.44 -0.80 14.14
C TRP A 121 20.44 -0.39 12.66
N ASP A 122 21.62 -0.18 12.06
CA ASP A 122 21.83 0.23 10.67
C ASP A 122 22.42 -0.95 9.86
N PRO A 123 21.98 -1.18 8.61
CA PRO A 123 20.90 -0.48 7.92
C PRO A 123 19.51 -0.74 8.54
N GLN A 124 18.64 0.26 8.45
CA GLN A 124 17.22 0.06 8.76
C GLN A 124 16.58 -0.83 7.70
N ASP A 125 15.73 -1.75 8.15
CA ASP A 125 14.96 -2.60 7.25
C ASP A 125 13.96 -1.76 6.45
N PRO A 126 13.90 -1.91 5.11
CA PRO A 126 13.03 -1.10 4.26
C PRO A 126 11.54 -1.35 4.50
N LEU A 127 11.17 -2.45 5.17
CA LEU A 127 9.81 -2.79 5.57
C LEU A 127 9.56 -2.50 7.06
N LEU A 128 10.46 -1.74 7.70
CA LEU A 128 10.40 -1.32 9.09
C LEU A 128 10.44 -2.48 10.09
N GLN A 129 10.95 -3.64 9.69
CA GLN A 129 11.21 -4.73 10.62
C GLN A 129 12.32 -4.32 11.60
N LEU A 130 12.13 -4.69 12.87
CA LEU A 130 13.15 -4.50 13.90
C LEU A 130 13.86 -5.83 14.12
N ASN A 131 15.19 -5.77 14.14
CA ASN A 131 16.07 -6.91 14.46
C ASN A 131 16.92 -6.60 15.72
N PRO A 132 16.32 -6.38 16.91
CA PRO A 132 17.04 -5.90 18.09
C PRO A 132 18.12 -6.86 18.61
N GLU A 133 18.06 -8.14 18.23
CA GLU A 133 19.07 -9.15 18.52
C GLU A 133 20.44 -8.82 17.93
N THR A 134 20.48 -7.97 16.90
CA THR A 134 21.73 -7.48 16.31
C THR A 134 22.28 -6.25 17.05
N TRP A 135 21.50 -5.65 17.94
CA TRP A 135 21.82 -4.38 18.57
C TRP A 135 22.72 -4.55 19.79
N TYR A 136 23.68 -3.64 19.94
CA TYR A 136 24.56 -3.62 21.10
C TYR A 136 25.02 -2.21 21.44
N PHE A 137 25.34 -2.00 22.73
CA PHE A 137 25.92 -0.75 23.21
C PHE A 137 27.45 -0.83 23.26
N THR A 138 28.12 0.23 22.84
CA THR A 138 29.53 0.48 23.17
C THR A 138 29.65 1.42 24.36
N ALA A 139 30.83 1.45 24.99
CA ALA A 139 31.17 2.53 25.92
C ALA A 139 31.12 3.90 25.20
N SER A 140 30.94 4.96 26.00
CA SER A 140 30.79 6.35 25.52
C SER A 140 32.00 6.88 24.76
#